data_AF-A0A3S5BCX8-F1
#
_entry.id   AF-A0A3S5BCX8-F1
#
_cell.length_a   1.000
_cell.length_b   1.000
_cell.length_c   1.000
_cell.angle_alpha   90.00
_cell.angle_beta   90.00
_cell.angle_gamma   90.00
#
_symmetry.space_group_name_H-M   'P 1'
#
loop_
_entity.id
_entity.type
_entity.pdbx_description
1 polymer ?
#
loop_
_entity_poly.entity_id
_entity_poly.type
_entity_poly.pdbx_seq_one_letter_code
_entity_poly.pdbx_strand_id
1 'polypeptide(L)'
;MLYCGTQTGHLRSYKFPLTQPGDWQDYVGHCAPITRMKVTQHDEFLVTVSDDCSVMVWRIQDREGRALKVEKEVAWAEEILITKSDLEEKNAVMTELKTRVDELKMENEYQLRLKDMNHNERIKELTEKFIQEMESLKTKNQVLRTEKEREEARHEEQLHEVMEKHTKELRDLESSSNHKLMLEYEKFQELQAKSQKMQEDYESQLQEMEESRERMLEELTEFFESKLNEKSLLMDSMNKEIREQTMEYEVTKRFIEEDADREILDIKIKYERRLREERDANARLKGESGIMKKKFASLQKDIDEHKEEIKKFHTETLKLNNVIRSLEKDVMGLKKEIQERDETIQDKVNIYQLH
;
A
#
# COMPACT_ATOMS: atom_id res chain seq x y z
N MET A 1 -84.44 121.48 35.64
CA MET A 1 -83.00 121.13 35.78
C MET A 1 -82.54 120.54 34.45
N LEU A 2 -81.29 120.73 34.05
CA LEU A 2 -80.70 120.06 32.89
C LEU A 2 -79.69 119.01 33.40
N TYR A 3 -79.92 117.75 33.06
CA TYR A 3 -79.04 116.64 33.46
C TYR A 3 -78.05 116.31 32.34
N CYS A 4 -76.79 116.07 32.68
CA CYS A 4 -75.73 115.72 31.73
C CYS A 4 -74.89 114.57 32.29
N GLY A 5 -74.61 113.59 31.45
CA GLY A 5 -73.70 112.49 31.78
C GLY A 5 -72.28 112.86 31.42
N THR A 6 -71.34 112.70 32.34
CA THR A 6 -69.93 112.99 32.08
C THR A 6 -69.17 111.74 31.63
N GLN A 7 -68.03 111.93 30.96
CA GLN A 7 -67.14 110.83 30.58
C GLN A 7 -66.49 110.14 31.78
N THR A 8 -66.52 110.75 32.97
CA THR A 8 -66.00 110.14 34.20
C THR A 8 -67.05 109.34 34.97
N GLY A 9 -68.29 109.22 34.46
CA GLY A 9 -69.37 108.49 35.12
C GLY A 9 -70.18 109.29 36.15
N HIS A 10 -69.89 110.59 36.33
CA HIS A 10 -70.70 111.46 37.17
C HIS A 10 -71.92 111.97 36.41
N LEU A 11 -73.05 112.02 37.11
CA LEU A 11 -74.26 112.70 36.67
C LEU A 11 -74.21 114.15 37.14
N ARG A 12 -74.18 115.09 36.19
CA ARG A 12 -74.17 116.53 36.48
C ARG A 12 -75.55 117.12 36.31
N SER A 13 -76.04 117.83 37.32
CA SER A 13 -77.30 118.58 37.26
C SER A 13 -77.01 120.07 37.21
N TYR A 14 -77.35 120.71 36.09
CA TYR A 14 -77.28 122.15 35.91
C TYR A 14 -78.62 122.81 36.28
N LYS A 15 -78.53 123.97 36.93
CA LYS A 15 -79.69 124.86 37.05
C LYS A 15 -80.06 125.39 35.67
N PHE A 16 -81.33 125.23 35.28
CA PHE A 16 -81.83 125.65 33.97
C PHE A 16 -82.91 126.75 34.16
N PRO A 17 -82.90 127.84 33.38
CA PRO A 17 -81.99 128.16 32.28
C PRO A 17 -80.55 128.43 32.74
N LEU A 18 -79.56 128.09 31.89
CA LEU A 18 -78.12 128.16 32.22
C LEU A 18 -77.67 129.61 32.43
N THR A 19 -77.01 129.90 33.55
CA THR A 19 -76.40 131.22 33.88
C THR A 19 -74.87 131.19 33.73
N GLN A 20 -74.22 132.36 33.64
CA GLN A 20 -72.75 132.48 33.71
C GLN A 20 -72.34 133.31 34.95
N PRO A 21 -71.47 132.78 35.84
CA PRO A 21 -70.93 131.41 35.86
C PRO A 21 -72.04 130.38 36.14
N GLY A 22 -71.91 129.18 35.56
CA GLY A 22 -72.90 128.11 35.69
C GLY A 22 -72.93 127.54 37.10
N ASP A 23 -74.13 127.30 37.62
CA ASP A 23 -74.34 126.60 38.90
C ASP A 23 -74.73 125.15 38.60
N TRP A 24 -73.90 124.19 39.04
CA TRP A 24 -74.12 122.76 38.83
C TRP A 24 -73.75 121.94 40.06
N GLN A 25 -74.40 120.78 40.17
CA GLN A 25 -74.10 119.78 41.19
C GLN A 25 -73.77 118.44 40.53
N ASP A 26 -72.66 117.83 40.95
CA ASP A 26 -72.25 116.50 40.51
C ASP A 26 -72.70 115.42 41.49
N TYR A 27 -73.23 114.35 40.93
CA TYR A 27 -73.61 113.12 41.62
C TYR A 27 -72.73 111.98 41.10
N VAL A 28 -71.95 111.40 42.00
CA VAL A 28 -71.06 110.27 41.68
C VAL A 28 -71.88 108.99 41.70
N GLY A 29 -71.78 108.19 40.64
CA GLY A 29 -72.48 106.91 40.54
C GLY A 29 -71.72 105.89 39.72
N HIS A 30 -71.58 106.14 38.42
CA HIS A 30 -70.94 105.21 37.51
C HIS A 30 -69.40 105.30 37.57
N CYS A 31 -68.74 104.20 37.21
CA CYS A 31 -67.28 104.08 37.16
C CYS A 31 -66.71 104.24 35.73
N ALA A 32 -67.56 104.45 34.73
CA ALA A 32 -67.21 104.68 33.33
C ALA A 32 -68.16 105.72 32.70
N PRO A 33 -67.93 106.17 31.44
CA PRO A 33 -68.78 107.17 30.80
C PRO A 33 -70.26 106.81 30.81
N ILE A 34 -71.13 107.77 31.15
CA ILE A 34 -72.57 107.60 30.99
C ILE A 34 -72.91 107.70 29.49
N THR A 35 -73.26 106.58 28.87
CA THR A 35 -73.50 106.50 27.43
C THR A 35 -74.94 106.80 27.05
N ARG A 36 -75.89 106.53 27.94
CA ARG A 36 -77.30 106.90 27.74
C ARG A 36 -77.94 107.34 29.05
N MET A 37 -78.84 108.30 28.95
CA MET A 37 -79.72 108.66 30.05
C MET A 37 -81.10 109.03 29.56
N LYS A 38 -82.11 108.76 30.37
CA LYS A 38 -83.50 109.09 30.07
C LYS A 38 -84.28 109.36 31.34
N VAL A 39 -84.99 110.49 31.35
CA VAL A 39 -85.98 110.78 32.39
C VAL A 39 -87.23 109.95 32.10
N THR A 40 -87.82 109.35 33.13
CA THR A 40 -89.05 108.57 33.00
C THR A 40 -90.23 109.48 32.66
N GLN A 41 -91.32 108.91 32.14
CA GLN A 41 -92.44 109.64 31.55
C GLN A 41 -93.13 110.68 32.47
N HIS A 42 -92.96 110.58 33.79
CA HIS A 42 -93.54 111.48 34.78
C HIS A 42 -92.49 112.33 35.53
N ASP A 43 -91.27 112.45 34.98
CA ASP A 43 -90.16 113.19 35.58
C ASP A 43 -89.75 112.74 36.99
N GLU A 44 -90.19 111.55 37.44
CA GLU A 44 -89.93 111.05 38.79
C GLU A 44 -88.53 110.44 38.93
N PHE A 45 -88.05 109.78 37.88
CA PHE A 45 -86.76 109.10 37.89
C PHE A 45 -85.94 109.47 36.67
N LEU A 46 -84.63 109.58 36.86
CA LEU A 46 -83.65 109.60 35.79
C LEU A 46 -82.95 108.25 35.77
N VAL A 47 -82.96 107.57 34.63
CA VAL A 47 -82.22 106.31 34.44
C VAL A 47 -80.96 106.61 33.65
N THR A 48 -79.81 106.18 34.15
CA THR A 48 -78.50 106.33 33.49
C THR A 48 -77.89 104.96 33.25
N VAL A 49 -77.26 104.81 32.08
CA VAL A 49 -76.54 103.59 31.66
C VAL A 49 -75.12 103.98 31.33
N SER A 50 -74.18 103.19 31.81
CA SER A 50 -72.74 103.41 31.65
C SER A 50 -72.08 102.23 30.93
N ASP A 51 -70.91 102.47 30.35
CA ASP A 51 -70.06 101.45 29.73
C ASP A 51 -69.48 100.44 30.73
N ASP A 52 -69.59 100.71 32.03
CA ASP A 52 -69.28 99.74 33.09
C ASP A 52 -70.36 98.65 33.25
N CYS A 53 -71.31 98.58 32.31
CA CYS A 53 -72.47 97.68 32.31
C CYS A 53 -73.43 97.90 33.49
N SER A 54 -73.35 99.03 34.20
CA SER A 54 -74.30 99.36 35.27
C SER A 54 -75.42 100.26 34.78
N VAL A 55 -76.59 100.05 35.38
CA VAL A 55 -77.78 100.90 35.21
C VAL A 55 -78.12 101.47 36.58
N MET A 56 -78.24 102.79 36.67
CA MET A 56 -78.63 103.47 37.92
C MET A 56 -79.93 104.23 37.73
N VAL A 57 -80.80 104.15 38.74
CA VAL A 57 -82.08 104.86 38.78
C VAL A 57 -82.00 105.92 39.87
N TRP A 58 -81.98 107.18 39.46
CA TRP A 58 -81.91 108.35 40.32
C TRP A 58 -83.33 108.86 40.56
N ARG A 59 -83.70 109.11 41.81
CA ARG A 59 -84.97 109.75 42.13
C ARG A 59 -84.83 111.26 42.03
N ILE A 60 -85.63 111.89 41.17
CA ILE A 60 -85.67 113.36 41.05
C ILE A 60 -86.56 113.89 42.18
N GLN A 61 -86.02 114.78 43.00
CA GLN A 61 -86.76 115.43 44.09
C GLN A 61 -86.62 116.94 43.97
N ASP A 62 -87.71 117.67 44.25
CA ASP A 62 -87.67 119.14 44.36
C ASP A 62 -86.89 119.55 45.62
N ARG A 63 -86.37 120.79 45.66
CA ARG A 63 -85.48 121.31 46.72
C ARG A 63 -86.10 121.26 48.13
N GLU A 64 -87.42 121.07 48.23
CA GLU A 64 -88.19 120.90 49.47
C GLU A 64 -88.57 119.44 49.77
N GLY A 65 -87.98 118.46 49.08
CA GLY A 65 -88.17 117.02 49.35
C GLY A 65 -89.57 116.47 48.98
N ARG A 66 -90.39 117.27 48.29
CA ARG A 66 -91.74 116.87 47.85
C ARG A 66 -91.63 116.13 46.51
N ALA A 67 -92.23 114.94 46.44
CA ALA A 67 -92.34 114.18 45.21
C ALA A 67 -93.12 114.97 44.15
N LEU A 68 -92.66 114.92 42.89
CA LEU A 68 -93.37 115.52 41.76
C LEU A 68 -94.79 114.96 41.69
N LYS A 69 -95.77 115.87 41.58
CA LYS A 69 -97.19 115.53 41.52
C LYS A 69 -97.42 114.75 40.22
N VAL A 70 -97.71 113.46 40.31
CA VAL A 70 -98.03 112.61 39.16
C VAL A 70 -99.26 113.17 38.46
N GLU A 71 -99.07 113.85 37.32
CA GLU A 71 -100.18 114.21 36.45
C GLU A 71 -100.79 112.93 35.87
N LYS A 72 -102.11 112.79 36.06
CA LYS A 72 -102.91 111.66 35.62
C LYS A 72 -102.66 111.37 34.13
N GLU A 73 -102.42 110.10 33.82
CA GLU A 73 -102.28 109.56 32.46
C GLU A 73 -103.35 110.13 31.52
N VAL A 74 -102.90 110.85 30.50
CA VAL A 74 -103.76 111.24 29.37
C VAL A 74 -104.02 109.96 28.59
N ALA A 75 -105.24 109.42 28.69
CA ALA A 75 -105.69 108.29 27.89
C ALA A 75 -105.49 108.62 26.41
N TRP A 76 -104.60 107.89 25.74
CA TRP A 76 -104.46 107.99 24.30
C TRP A 76 -105.75 107.49 23.66
N ALA A 77 -106.28 108.22 22.68
CA ALA A 77 -107.44 107.76 21.94
C ALA A 77 -107.07 106.46 21.21
N GLU A 78 -107.82 105.38 21.44
CA GLU A 78 -107.73 104.12 20.68
C GLU A 78 -108.21 104.29 19.23
N GLU A 79 -108.72 105.49 18.88
CA GLU A 79 -109.21 105.85 17.56
C GLU A 79 -108.10 106.51 16.74
N ILE A 80 -107.73 105.85 15.65
CA ILE A 80 -106.81 106.39 14.65
C ILE A 80 -107.66 107.01 13.53
N LEU A 81 -107.56 108.33 13.37
CA LEU A 81 -108.14 109.04 12.23
C LEU A 81 -107.34 108.71 10.97
N ILE A 82 -107.87 107.79 10.18
CA ILE A 82 -107.35 107.42 8.86
C ILE A 82 -108.34 107.86 7.79
N THR A 83 -107.82 108.39 6.67
CA THR A 83 -108.70 108.70 5.54
C THR A 83 -109.19 107.40 4.90
N LYS A 84 -110.40 107.41 4.33
CA LYS A 84 -110.94 106.24 3.65
C LYS A 84 -110.00 105.74 2.53
N SER A 85 -109.33 106.66 1.85
CA SER A 85 -108.32 106.37 0.82
C SER A 85 -107.11 105.61 1.39
N ASP A 86 -106.57 106.03 2.54
CA ASP A 86 -105.41 105.36 3.13
C ASP A 86 -105.76 103.95 3.62
N LEU A 87 -106.98 103.76 4.16
CA LEU A 87 -107.46 102.44 4.57
C LEU A 87 -107.65 101.50 3.37
N GLU A 88 -108.23 102.01 2.27
CA GLU A 88 -108.37 101.27 1.02
C GLU A 88 -106.99 100.89 0.43
N GLU A 89 -106.02 101.81 0.45
CA GLU A 89 -104.64 101.56 0.00
C GLU A 89 -103.94 100.51 0.88
N LYS A 90 -104.05 100.61 2.21
CA LYS A 90 -103.48 99.59 3.12
C LYS A 90 -104.12 98.23 2.94
N ASN A 91 -105.42 98.15 2.68
CA ASN A 91 -106.11 96.89 2.38
C ASN A 91 -105.67 96.32 1.03
N ALA A 92 -105.43 97.16 0.02
CA ALA A 92 -104.88 96.73 -1.26
C ALA A 92 -103.48 96.13 -1.08
N VAL A 93 -102.58 96.84 -0.38
CA VAL A 93 -101.22 96.36 -0.07
C VAL A 93 -101.25 95.08 0.76
N MET A 94 -102.16 94.96 1.73
CA MET A 94 -102.31 93.73 2.51
C MET A 94 -102.72 92.54 1.63
N THR A 95 -103.62 92.76 0.68
CA THR A 95 -104.04 91.73 -0.26
C THR A 95 -102.88 91.31 -1.16
N GLU A 96 -102.11 92.26 -1.68
CA GLU A 96 -100.93 92.01 -2.51
C GLU A 96 -99.84 91.23 -1.74
N LEU A 97 -99.56 91.62 -0.49
CA LEU A 97 -98.62 90.90 0.37
C LEU A 97 -99.09 89.48 0.66
N LYS A 98 -100.40 89.27 0.89
CA LYS A 98 -100.96 87.92 1.07
C LYS A 98 -100.77 87.07 -0.18
N THR A 99 -101.09 87.60 -1.36
CA THR A 99 -100.85 86.89 -2.62
C THR A 99 -99.37 86.58 -2.81
N ARG A 100 -98.47 87.52 -2.48
CA ARG A 100 -97.03 87.30 -2.60
C ARG A 100 -96.51 86.24 -1.63
N VAL A 101 -97.05 86.17 -0.41
CA VAL A 101 -96.72 85.13 0.56
C VAL A 101 -97.17 83.76 0.06
N ASP A 102 -98.37 83.67 -0.52
CA ASP A 102 -98.89 82.41 -1.05
C ASP A 102 -98.11 81.94 -2.29
N GLU A 103 -97.72 82.86 -3.18
CA GLU A 103 -96.80 82.59 -4.29
C GLU A 103 -95.45 82.05 -3.79
N LEU A 104 -94.84 82.72 -2.80
CA LEU A 104 -93.54 82.30 -2.25
C LEU A 104 -93.63 80.94 -1.55
N LYS A 105 -94.75 80.62 -0.89
CA LYS A 105 -94.98 79.29 -0.32
C LYS A 105 -95.04 78.23 -1.41
N MET A 106 -95.80 78.47 -2.47
CA MET A 106 -95.89 77.55 -3.61
C MET A 106 -94.53 77.37 -4.30
N GLU A 107 -93.79 78.45 -4.51
CA GLU A 107 -92.44 78.41 -5.11
C GLU A 107 -91.45 77.63 -4.24
N ASN A 108 -91.43 77.87 -2.92
CA ASN A 108 -90.55 77.16 -2.00
C ASN A 108 -90.90 75.66 -1.90
N GLU A 109 -92.20 75.33 -1.83
CA GLU A 109 -92.65 73.94 -1.84
C GLU A 109 -92.26 73.23 -3.15
N TYR A 110 -92.41 73.90 -4.29
CA TYR A 110 -91.98 73.38 -5.58
C TYR A 110 -90.45 73.13 -5.61
N GLN A 111 -89.65 74.08 -5.12
CA GLN A 111 -88.18 73.94 -5.06
C GLN A 111 -87.75 72.79 -4.14
N LEU A 112 -88.42 72.61 -2.99
CA LEU A 112 -88.19 71.49 -2.09
C LEU A 112 -88.46 70.16 -2.80
N ARG A 113 -89.62 70.01 -3.45
CA ARG A 113 -89.94 68.79 -4.22
C ARG A 113 -88.94 68.52 -5.35
N LEU A 114 -88.49 69.57 -6.05
CA LEU A 114 -87.50 69.44 -7.12
C LEU A 114 -86.14 68.98 -6.56
N LYS A 115 -85.70 69.52 -5.43
CA LYS A 115 -84.46 69.08 -4.76
C LYS A 115 -84.58 67.65 -4.26
N ASP A 116 -85.70 67.28 -3.65
CA ASP A 116 -85.95 65.90 -3.20
C ASP A 116 -85.96 64.92 -4.37
N MET A 117 -86.55 65.31 -5.51
CA MET A 117 -86.51 64.52 -6.73
C MET A 117 -85.07 64.33 -7.23
N ASN A 118 -84.30 65.41 -7.34
CA ASN A 118 -82.90 65.35 -7.78
C ASN A 118 -82.02 64.53 -6.84
N HIS A 119 -82.20 64.67 -5.52
CA HIS A 119 -81.46 63.89 -4.53
C HIS A 119 -81.83 62.41 -4.59
N ASN A 120 -83.12 62.09 -4.76
CA ASN A 120 -83.57 60.71 -4.93
C ASN A 120 -83.04 60.08 -6.22
N GLU A 121 -83.03 60.81 -7.33
CA GLU A 121 -82.41 60.36 -8.58
C GLU A 121 -80.91 60.12 -8.38
N ARG A 122 -80.21 61.04 -7.73
CA ARG A 122 -78.78 60.88 -7.47
C ARG A 122 -78.45 59.68 -6.57
N ILE A 123 -79.28 59.43 -5.56
CA ILE A 123 -79.16 58.24 -4.71
C ILE A 123 -79.36 56.99 -5.55
N LYS A 124 -80.42 56.93 -6.38
CA LYS A 124 -80.68 55.78 -7.26
C LYS A 124 -79.52 55.51 -8.21
N GLU A 125 -79.01 56.53 -8.90
CA GLU A 125 -77.85 56.39 -9.80
C GLU A 125 -76.61 55.83 -9.09
N LEU A 126 -76.31 56.36 -7.89
CA LEU A 126 -75.16 55.89 -7.10
C LEU A 126 -75.38 54.46 -6.63
N THR A 127 -76.58 54.13 -6.15
CA THR A 127 -76.94 52.77 -5.73
C THR A 127 -76.81 51.79 -6.90
N GLU A 128 -77.30 52.13 -8.09
CA GLU A 128 -77.17 51.30 -9.28
C GLU A 128 -75.71 51.10 -9.69
N LYS A 129 -74.88 52.16 -9.66
CA LYS A 129 -73.44 52.04 -9.95
C LYS A 129 -72.73 51.13 -8.95
N PHE A 130 -73.01 51.27 -7.65
CA PHE A 130 -72.41 50.41 -6.63
C PHE A 130 -72.86 48.96 -6.78
N ILE A 131 -74.12 48.70 -7.12
CA ILE A 131 -74.62 47.36 -7.39
C ILE A 131 -73.88 46.76 -8.60
N GLN A 132 -73.77 47.50 -9.71
CA GLN A 132 -73.06 47.04 -10.90
C GLN A 132 -71.58 46.75 -10.62
N GLU A 133 -70.88 47.63 -9.88
CA GLU A 133 -69.49 47.40 -9.48
C GLU A 133 -69.35 46.18 -8.58
N MET A 134 -70.27 45.99 -7.63
CA MET A 134 -70.29 44.82 -6.74
C MET A 134 -70.50 43.52 -7.52
N GLU A 135 -71.45 43.50 -8.47
CA GLU A 135 -71.71 42.34 -9.33
C GLU A 135 -70.54 42.04 -10.28
N SER A 136 -69.92 43.07 -10.84
CA SER A 136 -68.72 42.95 -11.68
C SER A 136 -67.54 42.36 -10.89
N LEU A 137 -67.28 42.89 -9.69
CA LEU A 137 -66.24 42.37 -8.79
C LEU A 137 -66.53 40.93 -8.36
N LYS A 138 -67.78 40.60 -8.05
CA LYS A 138 -68.20 39.24 -7.69
C LYS A 138 -67.96 38.27 -8.85
N THR A 139 -68.30 38.68 -10.07
CA THR A 139 -68.07 37.88 -11.29
C THR A 139 -66.58 37.70 -11.54
N LYS A 140 -65.79 38.77 -11.43
CA LYS A 140 -64.32 38.71 -11.58
C LYS A 140 -63.67 37.81 -10.53
N ASN A 141 -64.13 37.87 -9.28
CA ASN A 141 -63.63 36.99 -8.23
C ASN A 141 -63.96 35.52 -8.50
N GLN A 142 -65.17 35.24 -9.00
CA GLN A 142 -65.57 33.89 -9.38
C GLN A 142 -64.71 33.35 -10.53
N VAL A 143 -64.48 34.15 -11.58
CA VAL A 143 -63.62 33.76 -12.71
C VAL A 143 -62.20 33.47 -12.22
N LEU A 144 -61.60 34.37 -11.43
CA LEU A 144 -60.25 34.17 -10.88
C LEU A 144 -60.13 32.92 -10.02
N ARG A 145 -61.17 32.57 -9.23
CA ARG A 145 -61.20 31.31 -8.49
C ARG A 145 -61.20 30.10 -9.41
N THR A 146 -62.05 30.12 -10.44
CA THR A 146 -62.10 29.00 -11.40
C THR A 146 -60.83 28.87 -12.23
N GLU A 147 -60.17 29.98 -12.60
CA GLU A 147 -58.87 29.97 -13.28
C GLU A 147 -57.79 29.43 -12.37
N LYS A 148 -57.76 29.87 -11.10
CA LYS A 148 -56.82 29.35 -10.10
C LYS A 148 -56.97 27.83 -9.93
N GLU A 149 -58.20 27.35 -9.73
CA GLU A 149 -58.48 25.90 -9.58
C GLU A 149 -58.06 25.11 -10.82
N ARG A 150 -58.29 25.66 -12.02
CA ARG A 150 -57.84 25.03 -13.27
C ARG A 150 -56.33 24.95 -13.38
N GLU A 151 -55.61 26.03 -13.07
CA GLU A 151 -54.15 26.02 -13.12
C GLU A 151 -53.52 25.14 -12.03
N GLU A 152 -54.11 25.11 -10.82
CA GLU A 152 -53.72 24.16 -9.77
C GLU A 152 -53.87 22.71 -10.24
N ALA A 153 -55.00 22.36 -10.86
CA ALA A 153 -55.21 21.01 -11.41
C ALA A 153 -54.23 20.67 -12.54
N ARG A 154 -53.94 21.61 -13.45
CA ARG A 154 -52.94 21.39 -14.52
C ARG A 154 -51.54 21.16 -13.96
N HIS A 155 -51.13 21.94 -12.96
CA HIS A 155 -49.81 21.78 -12.34
C HIS A 155 -49.71 20.46 -11.58
N GLU A 156 -50.78 20.02 -10.92
CA GLU A 156 -50.84 18.73 -10.25
C GLU A 156 -50.71 17.57 -11.24
N GLU A 157 -51.40 17.65 -12.38
CA GLU A 157 -51.29 16.66 -13.47
C GLU A 157 -49.88 16.61 -14.06
N GLN A 158 -49.27 17.77 -14.36
CA GLN A 158 -47.90 17.84 -14.86
C GLN A 158 -46.88 17.28 -13.86
N LEU A 159 -47.06 17.59 -12.57
CA LEU A 159 -46.22 17.04 -11.51
C LEU A 159 -46.34 15.51 -11.45
N HIS A 160 -47.57 14.99 -11.50
CA HIS A 160 -47.81 13.55 -11.52
C HIS A 160 -47.18 12.88 -12.74
N GLU A 161 -47.33 13.46 -13.94
CA GLU A 161 -46.73 12.93 -15.17
C GLU A 161 -45.19 12.88 -15.08
N VAL A 162 -44.56 13.93 -14.56
CA VAL A 162 -43.10 13.98 -14.36
C VAL A 162 -42.66 12.94 -13.33
N MET A 163 -43.37 12.81 -12.22
CA MET A 163 -43.08 11.80 -11.21
C MET A 163 -43.22 10.38 -11.74
N GLU A 164 -44.26 10.10 -12.53
CA GLU A 164 -44.48 8.79 -13.15
C GLU A 164 -43.38 8.46 -14.17
N LYS A 165 -43.00 9.42 -15.02
CA LYS A 165 -41.88 9.25 -15.95
C LYS A 165 -40.58 8.97 -15.20
N HIS A 166 -40.26 9.76 -14.18
CA HIS A 166 -39.05 9.58 -13.41
C HIS A 166 -38.99 8.24 -12.68
N THR A 167 -40.11 7.82 -12.06
CA THR A 167 -40.18 6.51 -11.38
C THR A 167 -40.04 5.34 -12.37
N LYS A 168 -40.59 5.47 -13.59
CA LYS A 168 -40.38 4.50 -14.66
C LYS A 168 -38.92 4.45 -15.11
N GLU A 169 -38.30 5.60 -15.38
CA GLU A 169 -36.89 5.69 -15.78
C GLU A 169 -35.96 5.06 -14.73
N LEU A 170 -36.22 5.29 -13.44
CA LEU A 170 -35.46 4.66 -12.36
C LEU A 170 -35.60 3.14 -12.37
N ARG A 171 -36.82 2.61 -12.53
CA ARG A 171 -37.05 1.16 -12.62
C ARG A 171 -36.36 0.54 -13.84
N ASP A 172 -36.45 1.20 -14.99
CA ASP A 172 -35.83 0.73 -16.24
C ASP A 172 -34.30 0.73 -16.11
N LEU A 173 -33.72 1.76 -15.49
CA LEU A 173 -32.29 1.83 -15.21
C LEU A 173 -31.82 0.76 -14.23
N GLU A 174 -32.57 0.56 -13.14
CA GLU A 174 -32.29 -0.48 -12.15
C GLU A 174 -32.36 -1.87 -12.78
N SER A 175 -33.41 -2.14 -13.57
CA SER A 175 -33.57 -3.41 -14.30
C SER A 175 -32.44 -3.63 -15.30
N SER A 176 -32.07 -2.62 -16.09
CA SER A 176 -30.94 -2.74 -17.03
C SER A 176 -29.61 -2.97 -16.31
N SER A 177 -29.37 -2.31 -15.17
CA SER A 177 -28.16 -2.49 -14.37
C SER A 177 -28.09 -3.89 -13.78
N ASN A 178 -29.19 -4.37 -13.19
CA ASN A 178 -29.29 -5.71 -12.64
C ASN A 178 -29.11 -6.79 -13.71
N HIS A 179 -29.68 -6.60 -14.90
CA HIS A 179 -29.49 -7.51 -16.02
C HIS A 179 -28.02 -7.58 -16.46
N LYS A 180 -27.34 -6.43 -16.61
CA LYS A 180 -25.90 -6.37 -16.92
C LYS A 180 -25.06 -7.07 -15.84
N LEU A 181 -25.40 -6.87 -14.57
CA LEU A 181 -24.71 -7.51 -13.46
C LEU A 181 -24.86 -9.03 -13.49
N MET A 182 -26.06 -9.55 -13.79
CA MET A 182 -26.27 -10.99 -13.95
C MET A 182 -25.44 -11.57 -15.09
N LEU A 183 -25.41 -10.91 -16.26
CA LEU A 183 -24.60 -11.38 -17.40
C LEU A 183 -23.10 -11.39 -17.10
N GLU A 184 -22.58 -10.36 -16.41
CA GLU A 184 -21.17 -10.35 -15.99
C GLU A 184 -20.88 -11.42 -14.93
N TYR A 185 -21.84 -11.69 -14.04
CA TYR A 185 -21.71 -12.77 -13.06
C TYR A 185 -21.69 -14.15 -13.72
N GLU A 186 -22.56 -14.41 -14.71
CA GLU A 186 -22.55 -15.64 -15.50
C GLU A 186 -21.22 -15.83 -16.23
N LYS A 187 -20.71 -14.80 -16.92
CA LYS A 187 -19.39 -14.84 -17.57
C LYS A 187 -18.27 -15.11 -16.57
N PHE A 188 -18.33 -14.50 -15.39
CA PHE A 188 -17.34 -14.73 -14.34
C PHE A 188 -17.36 -16.17 -13.86
N GLN A 189 -18.54 -16.75 -13.63
CA GLN A 189 -18.68 -18.16 -13.26
C GLN A 189 -18.16 -19.10 -14.35
N GLU A 190 -18.48 -18.85 -15.62
CA GLU A 190 -17.97 -19.64 -16.74
C GLU A 190 -16.44 -19.57 -16.83
N LEU A 191 -15.86 -18.37 -16.67
CA LEU A 191 -14.41 -18.19 -16.71
C LEU A 191 -13.73 -18.88 -15.53
N GLN A 192 -14.33 -18.79 -14.33
CA GLN A 192 -13.83 -19.47 -13.14
C GLN A 192 -13.84 -20.99 -13.32
N ALA A 193 -14.95 -21.56 -13.82
CA ALA A 193 -15.06 -22.99 -14.10
C ALA A 193 -14.04 -23.44 -15.16
N LYS A 194 -13.86 -22.66 -16.23
CA LYS A 194 -12.87 -22.93 -17.27
C LYS A 194 -11.43 -22.87 -16.73
N SER A 195 -11.13 -21.90 -15.87
CA SER A 195 -9.83 -21.78 -15.21
C SER A 195 -9.55 -22.97 -14.30
N GLN A 196 -10.52 -23.37 -13.49
CA GLN A 196 -10.39 -24.51 -12.59
C GLN A 196 -10.16 -25.81 -13.38
N LYS A 197 -10.96 -26.06 -14.42
CA LYS A 197 -10.78 -27.23 -15.28
C LYS A 197 -9.40 -27.24 -15.94
N MET A 198 -8.94 -26.10 -16.44
CA MET A 198 -7.61 -25.99 -17.04
C MET A 198 -6.50 -26.29 -16.01
N GLN A 199 -6.67 -25.83 -14.77
CA GLN A 199 -5.73 -26.15 -13.69
C GLN A 199 -5.72 -27.64 -13.36
N GLU A 200 -6.89 -28.27 -13.21
CA GLU A 200 -7.03 -29.71 -12.98
C GLU A 200 -6.39 -30.54 -14.12
N ASP A 201 -6.62 -30.15 -15.37
CA ASP A 201 -6.03 -30.81 -16.54
C ASP A 201 -4.48 -30.70 -16.53
N TYR A 202 -3.93 -29.55 -16.15
CA TYR A 202 -2.47 -29.37 -16.04
C TYR A 202 -1.86 -30.15 -14.87
N GLU A 203 -2.52 -30.16 -13.71
CA GLU A 203 -2.09 -30.94 -12.55
C GLU A 203 -2.09 -32.44 -12.87
N SER A 204 -3.12 -32.94 -13.56
CA SER A 204 -3.17 -34.33 -14.03
C SER A 204 -2.04 -34.67 -15.00
N GLN A 205 -1.75 -33.79 -15.97
CA GLN A 205 -0.65 -34.01 -16.92
C GLN A 205 0.73 -34.00 -16.23
N LEU A 206 0.93 -33.10 -15.26
CA LEU A 206 2.15 -33.06 -14.44
C LEU A 206 2.32 -34.35 -13.66
N GLN A 207 1.26 -34.80 -12.99
CA GLN A 207 1.30 -36.04 -12.21
C GLN A 207 1.58 -37.26 -13.10
N GLU A 208 0.90 -37.41 -14.23
CA GLU A 208 1.16 -38.52 -15.16
C GLU A 208 2.60 -38.52 -15.67
N MET A 209 3.16 -37.34 -15.96
CA MET A 209 4.53 -37.19 -16.41
C MET A 209 5.55 -37.50 -15.31
N GLU A 210 5.27 -37.09 -14.06
CA GLU A 210 6.07 -37.44 -12.89
C GLU A 210 6.06 -38.94 -12.63
N GLU A 211 4.88 -39.57 -12.60
CA GLU A 211 4.73 -41.01 -12.41
C GLU A 211 5.38 -41.84 -13.54
N SER A 212 5.30 -41.36 -14.79
CA SER A 212 5.98 -42.00 -15.91
C SER A 212 7.50 -41.87 -15.80
N ARG A 213 7.99 -40.68 -15.40
CA ARG A 213 9.42 -40.43 -15.20
C ARG A 213 9.96 -41.28 -14.06
N GLU A 214 9.23 -41.39 -12.95
CA GLU A 214 9.61 -42.19 -11.79
C GLU A 214 9.68 -43.68 -12.15
N ARG A 215 8.66 -44.22 -12.84
CA ARG A 215 8.68 -45.59 -13.37
C ARG A 215 9.89 -45.86 -14.26
N MET A 216 10.20 -44.97 -15.21
CA MET A 216 11.38 -45.15 -16.07
C MET A 216 12.70 -45.09 -15.29
N LEU A 217 12.78 -44.26 -14.25
CA LEU A 217 13.96 -44.19 -13.39
C LEU A 217 14.12 -45.46 -12.54
N GLU A 218 13.03 -46.00 -12.01
CA GLU A 218 13.02 -47.27 -11.29
C GLU A 218 13.47 -48.41 -12.21
N GLU A 219 12.86 -48.56 -13.38
CA GLU A 219 13.23 -49.59 -14.37
C GLU A 219 14.71 -49.51 -14.77
N LEU A 220 15.23 -48.29 -14.99
CA LEU A 220 16.63 -48.07 -15.33
C LEU A 220 17.57 -48.40 -14.17
N THR A 221 17.15 -48.07 -12.94
CA THR A 221 17.91 -48.37 -11.72
C THR A 221 17.99 -49.87 -11.50
N GLU A 222 16.85 -50.57 -11.55
CA GLU A 222 16.80 -52.03 -11.44
C GLU A 222 17.63 -52.72 -12.52
N PHE A 223 17.59 -52.23 -13.76
CA PHE A 223 18.40 -52.77 -14.85
C PHE A 223 19.91 -52.67 -14.55
N PHE A 224 20.38 -51.51 -14.08
CA PHE A 224 21.79 -51.32 -13.78
C PHE A 224 22.23 -52.03 -12.49
N GLU A 225 21.38 -52.10 -11.48
CA GLU A 225 21.63 -52.91 -10.27
C GLU A 225 21.77 -54.39 -10.62
N SER A 226 20.88 -54.91 -11.46
CA SER A 226 20.95 -56.29 -11.95
C SER A 226 22.25 -56.54 -12.74
N LYS A 227 22.64 -55.61 -13.63
CA LYS A 227 23.92 -55.69 -14.35
C LYS A 227 25.13 -55.63 -13.44
N LEU A 228 25.12 -54.78 -12.42
CA LEU A 228 26.18 -54.70 -11.42
C LEU A 228 26.30 -56.00 -10.64
N ASN A 229 25.16 -56.58 -10.22
CA ASN A 229 25.13 -57.83 -9.50
C ASN A 229 25.65 -59.00 -10.37
N GLU A 230 25.22 -59.09 -11.63
CA GLU A 230 25.76 -60.07 -12.59
C GLU A 230 27.29 -59.95 -12.73
N LYS A 231 27.82 -58.73 -12.83
CA LYS A 231 29.27 -58.50 -12.94
C LYS A 231 30.00 -58.82 -11.64
N SER A 232 29.42 -58.52 -10.49
CA SER A 232 29.97 -58.88 -9.18
C SER A 232 30.08 -60.41 -9.04
N LEU A 233 29.02 -61.14 -9.37
CA LEU A 233 29.00 -62.61 -9.33
C LEU A 233 30.05 -63.22 -10.27
N LEU A 234 30.20 -62.67 -11.48
CA LEU A 234 31.23 -63.12 -12.42
C LEU A 234 32.65 -62.82 -11.89
N MET A 235 32.87 -61.65 -11.30
CA MET A 235 34.15 -61.32 -10.68
C MET A 235 34.47 -62.27 -9.52
N ASP A 236 33.48 -62.61 -8.70
CA ASP A 236 33.64 -63.58 -7.61
C ASP A 236 33.97 -64.99 -8.13
N SER A 237 33.34 -65.43 -9.23
CA SER A 237 33.67 -66.71 -9.85
C SER A 237 35.10 -66.73 -10.40
N MET A 238 35.50 -65.70 -11.14
CA MET A 238 36.87 -65.57 -11.65
C MET A 238 37.90 -65.51 -10.52
N ASN A 239 37.61 -64.76 -9.45
CA ASN A 239 38.50 -64.69 -8.29
C ASN A 239 38.64 -66.07 -7.61
N LYS A 240 37.56 -66.85 -7.56
CA LYS A 240 37.60 -68.22 -7.04
C LYS A 240 38.45 -69.13 -7.93
N GLU A 241 38.26 -69.08 -9.25
CA GLU A 241 39.05 -69.83 -10.22
C GLU A 241 40.54 -69.48 -10.14
N ILE A 242 40.89 -68.19 -10.03
CA ILE A 242 42.27 -67.73 -9.85
C ILE A 242 42.87 -68.31 -8.55
N ARG A 243 42.12 -68.31 -7.45
CA ARG A 243 42.58 -68.89 -6.18
C ARG A 243 42.81 -70.40 -6.30
N GLU A 244 41.90 -71.12 -6.95
CA GLU A 244 42.02 -72.56 -7.21
C GLU A 244 43.25 -72.86 -8.07
N GLN A 245 43.42 -72.16 -9.19
CA GLN A 245 44.60 -72.29 -10.06
C GLN A 245 45.90 -71.95 -9.33
N THR A 246 45.91 -70.92 -8.48
CA THR A 246 47.09 -70.55 -7.68
C THR A 246 47.45 -71.67 -6.72
N MET A 247 46.46 -72.24 -6.02
CA MET A 247 46.66 -73.38 -5.11
C MET A 247 47.16 -74.61 -5.86
N GLU A 248 46.57 -74.95 -7.00
CA GLU A 248 47.02 -76.07 -7.84
C GLU A 248 48.45 -75.88 -8.35
N TYR A 249 48.80 -74.66 -8.76
CA TYR A 249 50.14 -74.30 -9.18
C TYR A 249 51.15 -74.45 -8.04
N GLU A 250 50.83 -73.96 -6.84
CA GLU A 250 51.69 -74.10 -5.65
C GLU A 250 51.91 -75.57 -5.26
N VAL A 251 50.85 -76.39 -5.31
CA VAL A 251 50.93 -77.83 -5.04
C VAL A 251 51.80 -78.52 -6.09
N THR A 252 51.58 -78.23 -7.38
CA THR A 252 52.37 -78.81 -8.49
C THR A 252 53.84 -78.41 -8.38
N LYS A 253 54.10 -77.14 -8.09
CA LYS A 253 55.46 -76.63 -7.86
C LYS A 253 56.14 -77.38 -6.71
N ARG A 254 55.46 -77.57 -5.58
CA ARG A 254 55.99 -78.32 -4.44
C ARG A 254 56.33 -79.77 -4.82
N PHE A 255 55.46 -80.45 -5.56
CA PHE A 255 55.75 -81.81 -6.05
C PHE A 255 57.00 -81.86 -6.95
N ILE A 256 57.15 -80.90 -7.87
CA ILE A 256 58.33 -80.82 -8.74
C ILE A 256 59.60 -80.54 -7.93
N GLU A 257 59.53 -79.63 -6.95
CA GLU A 257 60.66 -79.33 -6.05
C GLU A 257 61.07 -80.56 -5.24
N GLU A 258 60.10 -81.30 -4.66
CA GLU A 258 60.36 -82.53 -3.91
C GLU A 258 60.98 -83.64 -4.79
N ASP A 259 60.51 -83.80 -6.03
CA ASP A 259 61.07 -84.78 -6.97
C ASP A 259 62.49 -84.38 -7.42
N ALA A 260 62.73 -83.09 -7.68
CA ALA A 260 64.06 -82.58 -8.00
C ALA A 260 65.04 -82.77 -6.84
N ASP A 261 64.61 -82.49 -5.59
CA ASP A 261 65.42 -82.73 -4.39
C ASP A 261 65.75 -84.20 -4.21
N ARG A 262 64.79 -85.11 -4.47
CA ARG A 262 65.04 -86.57 -4.49
C ARG A 262 66.06 -86.96 -5.55
N GLU A 263 65.93 -86.45 -6.78
CA GLU A 263 66.87 -86.74 -7.86
C GLU A 263 68.29 -86.24 -7.52
N ILE A 264 68.41 -85.02 -6.96
CA ILE A 264 69.69 -84.47 -6.49
C ILE A 264 70.29 -85.38 -5.42
N LEU A 265 69.48 -85.85 -4.46
CA LEU A 265 69.94 -86.76 -3.41
C LEU A 265 70.43 -88.09 -3.99
N ASP A 266 69.68 -88.70 -4.92
CA ASP A 266 70.06 -89.94 -5.59
C ASP A 266 71.36 -89.79 -6.38
N ILE A 267 71.50 -88.68 -7.11
CA ILE A 267 72.73 -88.33 -7.83
C ILE A 267 73.89 -88.18 -6.84
N LYS A 268 73.68 -87.48 -5.73
CA LYS A 268 74.70 -87.28 -4.69
C LYS A 268 75.15 -88.62 -4.10
N ILE A 269 74.22 -89.50 -3.73
CA ILE A 269 74.53 -90.85 -3.22
C ILE A 269 75.35 -91.64 -4.26
N LYS A 270 74.96 -91.59 -5.53
CA LYS A 270 75.66 -92.26 -6.62
C LYS A 270 77.10 -91.76 -6.78
N TYR A 271 77.32 -90.44 -6.73
CA TYR A 271 78.66 -89.85 -6.83
C TYR A 271 79.50 -90.05 -5.57
N GLU A 272 78.92 -90.01 -4.38
CA GLU A 272 79.62 -90.35 -3.12
C GLU A 272 80.10 -91.79 -3.12
N ARG A 273 79.26 -92.72 -3.62
CA ARG A 273 79.64 -94.12 -3.81
C ARG A 273 80.81 -94.26 -4.79
N ARG A 274 80.72 -93.63 -5.97
CA ARG A 274 81.83 -93.61 -6.95
C ARG A 274 83.11 -93.05 -6.36
N LEU A 275 83.02 -91.95 -5.62
CA LEU A 275 84.18 -91.33 -4.97
C LEU A 275 84.81 -92.27 -3.93
N ARG A 276 84.00 -93.03 -3.19
CA ARG A 276 84.49 -94.05 -2.26
C ARG A 276 85.19 -95.19 -3.00
N GLU A 277 84.60 -95.70 -4.07
CA GLU A 277 85.19 -96.74 -4.92
C GLU A 277 86.55 -96.28 -5.51
N GLU A 278 86.63 -95.04 -6.01
CA GLU A 278 87.88 -94.43 -6.50
C GLU A 278 88.93 -94.24 -5.39
N ARG A 279 88.51 -93.83 -4.18
CA ARG A 279 89.43 -93.72 -3.03
C ARG A 279 90.01 -95.08 -2.65
N ASP A 280 89.18 -96.13 -2.64
CA ASP A 280 89.63 -97.49 -2.36
C ASP A 280 90.57 -98.01 -3.46
N ALA A 281 90.27 -97.73 -4.73
CA ALA A 281 91.15 -98.06 -5.86
C ALA A 281 92.50 -97.33 -5.77
N ASN A 282 92.48 -96.03 -5.46
CA ASN A 282 93.70 -95.24 -5.29
C ASN A 282 94.53 -95.72 -4.09
N ALA A 283 93.89 -96.12 -2.98
CA ALA A 283 94.58 -96.73 -1.85
C ALA A 283 95.27 -98.05 -2.24
N ARG A 284 94.62 -98.90 -3.05
CA ARG A 284 95.23 -100.13 -3.60
C ARG A 284 96.44 -99.81 -4.47
N LEU A 285 96.29 -98.91 -5.45
CA LEU A 285 97.38 -98.49 -6.33
C LEU A 285 98.55 -97.89 -5.55
N LYS A 286 98.29 -97.13 -4.48
CA LYS A 286 99.32 -96.59 -3.60
C LYS A 286 100.05 -97.69 -2.82
N GLY A 287 99.33 -98.72 -2.40
CA GLY A 287 99.90 -99.94 -1.81
C GLY A 287 100.79 -100.69 -2.80
N GLU A 288 100.31 -100.92 -4.02
CA GLU A 288 101.06 -101.56 -5.11
C GLU A 288 102.31 -100.74 -5.50
N SER A 289 102.18 -99.41 -5.62
CA SER A 289 103.31 -98.51 -5.88
C SER A 289 104.36 -98.53 -4.75
N GLY A 290 103.92 -98.64 -3.49
CA GLY A 290 104.79 -98.82 -2.34
C GLY A 290 105.59 -100.13 -2.39
N ILE A 291 104.94 -101.23 -2.80
CA ILE A 291 105.60 -102.52 -3.02
C ILE A 291 106.59 -102.41 -4.20
N MET A 292 106.20 -101.74 -5.29
CA MET A 292 107.04 -101.59 -6.47
C MET A 292 108.30 -100.75 -6.18
N LYS A 293 108.19 -99.68 -5.38
CA LYS A 293 109.34 -98.92 -4.89
C LYS A 293 110.30 -99.76 -4.06
N LYS A 294 109.80 -100.64 -3.19
CA LYS A 294 110.66 -101.57 -2.42
C LYS A 294 111.40 -102.55 -3.32
N LYS A 295 110.72 -103.12 -4.32
CA LYS A 295 111.37 -103.98 -5.34
C LYS A 295 112.45 -103.22 -6.12
N PHE A 296 112.15 -101.99 -6.53
CA PHE A 296 113.11 -101.15 -7.26
C PHE A 296 114.35 -100.85 -6.42
N ALA A 297 114.18 -100.54 -5.14
CA ALA A 297 115.28 -100.29 -4.22
C ALA A 297 116.15 -101.54 -3.97
N SER A 298 115.57 -102.75 -3.93
CA SER A 298 116.37 -103.98 -3.78
C SER A 298 117.18 -104.27 -5.04
N LEU A 299 116.57 -104.18 -6.22
CA LEU A 299 117.27 -104.36 -7.49
C LEU A 299 118.40 -103.34 -7.68
N GLN A 300 118.21 -102.10 -7.24
CA GLN A 300 119.26 -101.08 -7.28
C GLN A 300 120.45 -101.45 -6.39
N LYS A 301 120.19 -102.06 -5.22
CA LYS A 301 121.22 -102.54 -4.31
C LYS A 301 122.02 -103.70 -4.92
N ASP A 302 121.33 -104.65 -5.55
CA ASP A 302 121.99 -105.79 -6.22
C ASP A 302 122.89 -105.32 -7.39
N ILE A 303 122.46 -104.29 -8.12
CA ILE A 303 123.27 -103.67 -9.20
C ILE A 303 124.55 -103.04 -8.65
N ASP A 304 124.48 -102.37 -7.50
CA ASP A 304 125.64 -101.71 -6.90
C ASP A 304 126.63 -102.73 -6.31
N GLU A 305 126.14 -103.84 -5.74
CA GLU A 305 126.96 -104.97 -5.28
C GLU A 305 127.71 -105.63 -6.46
N HIS A 306 127.04 -105.92 -7.57
CA HIS A 306 127.70 -106.45 -8.76
C HIS A 306 128.72 -105.49 -9.38
N LYS A 307 128.50 -104.17 -9.30
CA LYS A 307 129.50 -103.18 -9.73
C LYS A 307 130.77 -103.20 -8.87
N GLU A 308 130.66 -103.47 -7.57
CA GLU A 308 131.83 -103.65 -6.71
C GLU A 308 132.60 -104.94 -7.03
N GLU A 309 131.91 -106.04 -7.32
CA GLU A 309 132.55 -107.29 -7.73
C GLU A 309 133.35 -107.13 -9.03
N ILE A 310 132.80 -106.43 -10.02
CA ILE A 310 133.50 -106.12 -11.28
C ILE A 310 134.79 -105.34 -11.01
N LYS A 311 134.76 -104.38 -10.08
CA LYS A 311 135.98 -103.62 -9.70
C LYS A 311 137.04 -104.50 -9.06
N LYS A 312 136.66 -105.46 -8.20
CA LYS A 312 137.58 -106.42 -7.58
C LYS A 312 138.26 -107.32 -8.60
N PHE A 313 137.49 -107.89 -9.53
CA PHE A 313 138.07 -108.73 -10.58
C PHE A 313 139.01 -107.95 -11.50
N HIS A 314 138.72 -106.68 -11.77
CA HIS A 314 139.60 -105.82 -12.57
C HIS A 314 140.97 -105.59 -11.90
N THR A 315 141.02 -105.33 -10.59
CA THR A 315 142.28 -105.20 -9.84
C THR A 315 143.07 -106.50 -9.77
N GLU A 316 142.39 -107.64 -9.69
CA GLU A 316 143.02 -108.96 -9.69
C GLU A 316 143.66 -109.31 -11.04
N THR A 317 142.98 -108.96 -12.14
CA THR A 317 143.48 -109.15 -13.51
C THR A 317 144.75 -108.32 -13.78
N LEU A 318 144.83 -107.11 -13.23
CA LEU A 318 146.02 -106.25 -13.31
C LEU A 318 147.23 -106.84 -12.56
N LYS A 319 147.01 -107.45 -11.39
CA LYS A 319 148.08 -108.09 -10.60
C LYS A 319 148.66 -109.30 -11.32
N LEU A 320 147.80 -110.17 -11.85
CA LEU A 320 148.22 -111.38 -12.58
C LEU A 320 149.01 -111.05 -13.86
N ASN A 321 148.61 -110.00 -14.59
CA ASN A 321 149.36 -109.54 -15.77
C ASN A 321 150.77 -109.02 -15.44
N ASN A 322 150.98 -108.41 -14.27
CA ASN A 322 152.32 -107.97 -13.85
C ASN A 322 153.23 -109.15 -13.47
N VAL A 323 152.67 -110.22 -12.92
CA VAL A 323 153.42 -111.46 -12.59
C VAL A 323 153.84 -112.20 -13.87
N ILE A 324 152.98 -112.25 -14.89
CA ILE A 324 153.31 -112.86 -16.18
C ILE A 324 154.51 -112.15 -16.83
N ARG A 325 154.52 -110.81 -16.84
CA ARG A 325 155.64 -110.03 -17.41
C ARG A 325 156.97 -110.22 -16.69
N SER A 326 156.98 -110.48 -15.39
CA SER A 326 158.24 -110.74 -14.67
C SER A 326 158.81 -112.12 -15.01
N LEU A 327 157.94 -113.14 -15.07
CA LEU A 327 158.34 -114.50 -15.40
C LEU A 327 158.82 -114.64 -16.86
N GLU A 328 158.24 -113.90 -17.79
CA GLU A 328 158.73 -113.84 -19.19
C GLU A 328 160.15 -113.27 -19.29
N LYS A 329 160.51 -112.33 -18.41
CA LYS A 329 161.84 -111.71 -18.37
C LYS A 329 162.89 -112.66 -17.79
N ASP A 330 162.53 -113.43 -16.76
CA ASP A 330 163.40 -114.42 -16.14
C ASP A 330 163.70 -115.60 -17.09
N VAL A 331 162.70 -116.04 -17.87
CA VAL A 331 162.89 -117.07 -18.90
C VAL A 331 163.85 -116.62 -20.00
N MET A 332 163.84 -115.34 -20.36
CA MET A 332 164.75 -114.78 -21.37
C MET A 332 166.20 -114.70 -20.85
N GLY A 333 166.38 -114.40 -19.56
CA GLY A 333 167.70 -114.38 -18.91
C GLY A 333 168.33 -115.77 -18.80
N LEU A 334 167.56 -116.76 -18.35
CA LEU A 334 168.04 -118.14 -18.19
C LEU A 334 168.40 -118.80 -19.52
N LYS A 335 167.71 -118.46 -20.62
CA LYS A 335 168.06 -118.95 -21.97
C LYS A 335 169.41 -118.41 -22.46
N LYS A 336 169.77 -117.18 -22.09
CA LYS A 336 171.06 -116.57 -22.47
C LYS A 336 172.23 -117.16 -21.69
N GLU A 337 171.99 -117.47 -20.41
CA GLU A 337 172.99 -118.10 -19.53
C GLU A 337 173.31 -119.56 -19.92
N ILE A 338 172.32 -120.29 -20.45
CA ILE A 338 172.51 -121.65 -21.01
C ILE A 338 173.37 -121.58 -22.29
N GLN A 339 173.11 -120.61 -23.16
CA GLN A 339 173.83 -120.46 -24.43
C GLN A 339 175.32 -120.10 -24.24
N GLU A 340 175.64 -119.24 -23.26
CA GLU A 340 177.03 -118.88 -22.94
C GLU A 340 177.81 -120.05 -22.27
N ARG A 341 177.12 -120.92 -21.51
CA ARG A 341 177.75 -122.11 -20.91
C ARG A 341 178.01 -123.23 -21.91
N ASP A 342 177.13 -123.42 -22.90
CA ASP A 342 177.33 -124.41 -23.97
C ASP A 342 178.48 -124.00 -24.91
N GLU A 343 178.65 -122.71 -25.22
CA GLU A 343 179.83 -122.21 -25.97
C GLU A 343 181.15 -122.39 -25.19
N THR A 344 181.12 -122.20 -23.87
CA THR A 344 182.32 -122.37 -23.01
C THR A 344 182.72 -123.85 -22.85
N ILE A 345 181.76 -124.78 -22.90
CA ILE A 345 182.05 -126.23 -22.81
C ILE A 345 182.57 -126.75 -24.15
N GLN A 346 182.09 -126.23 -25.28
CA GLN A 346 182.54 -126.63 -26.61
C GLN A 346 183.99 -126.19 -26.90
N ASP A 347 184.43 -125.05 -26.35
CA ASP A 347 185.83 -124.58 -26.47
C ASP A 347 186.84 -125.41 -25.63
N LYS A 348 186.39 -126.06 -24.54
CA LYS A 348 187.27 -126.93 -23.74
C LYS A 348 187.50 -128.33 -24.33
N VAL A 349 186.78 -128.72 -25.38
CA VAL A 349 186.96 -130.01 -26.08
C VAL A 349 188.05 -129.93 -27.16
N ASN A 350 188.47 -128.74 -27.58
CA ASN A 350 189.34 -128.55 -28.77
C ASN A 350 190.83 -128.25 -28.52
N ILE A 351 191.38 -128.29 -27.29
CA ILE A 351 192.77 -127.83 -27.02
C ILE A 351 193.77 -128.89 -26.51
N TYR A 352 193.42 -130.16 -26.25
CA TYR A 352 194.44 -131.16 -25.87
C TYR A 352 194.36 -132.52 -26.59
N GLN A 353 194.26 -132.45 -27.93
CA GLN A 353 195.02 -133.31 -28.84
C GLN A 353 195.68 -132.43 -29.91
N LEU A 354 196.89 -131.93 -29.63
CA LEU A 354 198.00 -131.75 -30.56
C LEU A 354 199.28 -131.50 -29.74
N HIS A 355 200.01 -132.60 -29.51
CA HIS A 355 201.31 -132.75 -28.83
C HIS A 355 201.36 -132.69 -27.29
#